data_AF-A0A1V4MQX5-F1
#
_entry.id   AF-A0A1V4MQX5-F1
#
_cell.length_a   1.000
_cell.length_b   1.000
_cell.length_c   1.000
_cell.angle_alpha   90.00
_cell.angle_beta   90.00
_cell.angle_gamma   90.00
#
_symmetry.space_group_name_H-M   'P 1'
#
loop_
_entity.id
_entity.type
_entity.pdbx_description
1 polymer ?
#
loop_
_entity_poly.entity_id
_entity_poly.type
_entity_poly.pdbx_seq_one_letter_code
_entity_poly.pdbx_strand_id
1 'polypeptide(L)'
;MVAVAQVHELLDEIINYLGFRKWVDAEYKKFRNQVGRKEDVSFRREADLTDVDPILRVVAKAYRVSVEDLKSRLYGSLARPVAARMLCKHAGMNQREAGQVLGYGTGASVSMQLKRVRTEIKNNKKAFRQVAQIDKRIATL
;
A
#
# COMPACT_ATOMS: atom_id res chain seq x y z
N MET A 1 -26.97 -35.25 -5.47
CA MET A 1 -26.79 -34.84 -4.06
C MET A 1 -25.33 -34.58 -3.65
N VAL A 2 -24.31 -35.06 -4.39
CA VAL A 2 -22.88 -34.86 -4.04
C VAL A 2 -22.36 -33.43 -4.26
N ALA A 3 -22.83 -32.73 -5.32
CA ALA A 3 -22.34 -31.39 -5.66
C ALA A 3 -22.69 -30.29 -4.65
N VAL A 4 -23.81 -30.41 -3.92
CA VAL A 4 -24.24 -29.39 -2.95
C VAL A 4 -23.40 -29.45 -1.66
N ALA A 5 -22.99 -30.65 -1.25
CA ALA A 5 -22.11 -30.85 -0.09
C ALA A 5 -20.71 -30.27 -0.32
N GLN A 6 -20.17 -30.46 -1.52
CA GLN A 6 -18.86 -29.93 -1.92
C GLN A 6 -18.82 -28.39 -2.00
N VAL A 7 -19.92 -27.76 -2.40
CA VAL A 7 -20.05 -26.30 -2.42
C VAL A 7 -20.13 -25.73 -1.00
N HIS A 8 -20.82 -26.42 -0.09
CA HIS A 8 -20.87 -26.04 1.32
C HIS A 8 -19.49 -26.09 1.99
N GLU A 9 -18.74 -27.16 1.77
CA GLU A 9 -17.41 -27.36 2.35
C GLU A 9 -16.40 -26.29 1.89
N LEU A 10 -16.43 -25.93 0.59
CA LEU A 10 -15.61 -24.84 0.05
C LEU A 10 -16.01 -23.45 0.58
N LEU A 11 -17.30 -23.21 0.81
CA LEU A 11 -17.77 -21.95 1.41
C LEU A 11 -17.31 -21.83 2.86
N ASP A 12 -17.34 -22.92 3.62
CA ASP A 12 -16.87 -22.96 5.01
C ASP A 12 -15.35 -22.73 5.10
N GLU A 13 -14.56 -23.27 4.18
CA GLU A 13 -13.12 -22.98 4.08
C GLU A 13 -12.85 -21.50 3.75
N ILE A 14 -13.59 -20.91 2.81
CA ILE A 14 -13.45 -19.49 2.44
C ILE A 14 -13.84 -18.59 3.62
N ILE A 15 -14.94 -18.90 4.31
CA ILE A 15 -15.38 -18.14 5.50
C ILE A 15 -14.34 -18.25 6.61
N ASN A 16 -13.79 -19.45 6.85
CA ASN A 16 -12.70 -19.64 7.81
C ASN A 16 -11.46 -18.85 7.43
N TYR A 17 -11.06 -18.86 6.17
CA TYR A 17 -9.89 -18.11 5.70
C TYR A 17 -10.09 -16.60 5.83
N LEU A 18 -11.28 -16.09 5.51
CA LEU A 18 -11.64 -14.69 5.68
C LEU A 18 -11.73 -14.30 7.17
N GLY A 19 -12.25 -15.19 8.02
CA GLY A 19 -12.30 -15.04 9.47
C GLY A 19 -10.89 -15.00 10.08
N PHE A 20 -10.03 -15.93 9.66
CA PHE A 20 -8.62 -15.98 10.04
C PHE A 20 -7.90 -14.70 9.63
N ARG A 21 -8.06 -14.22 8.40
CA ARG A 21 -7.46 -12.94 7.96
C ARG A 21 -7.92 -11.77 8.80
N LYS A 22 -9.23 -11.65 9.05
CA LYS A 22 -9.77 -10.58 9.92
C LYS A 22 -9.22 -10.65 11.33
N TRP A 23 -9.04 -11.86 11.87
CA TRP A 23 -8.44 -12.07 13.18
C TRP A 23 -6.96 -11.67 13.20
N VAL A 24 -6.18 -12.11 12.22
CA VAL A 24 -4.77 -11.72 12.06
C VAL A 24 -4.67 -10.19 11.97
N ASP A 25 -5.45 -9.54 11.11
CA ASP A 25 -5.45 -8.08 10.97
C ASP A 25 -5.81 -7.36 12.28
N ALA A 26 -6.77 -7.89 13.03
CA ALA A 26 -7.16 -7.35 14.34
C ALA A 26 -6.07 -7.55 15.39
N GLU A 27 -5.40 -8.70 15.38
CA GLU A 27 -4.34 -9.02 16.33
C GLU A 27 -3.07 -8.19 16.05
N TYR A 28 -2.72 -8.01 14.77
CA TYR A 28 -1.70 -7.05 14.35
C TYR A 28 -2.03 -5.61 14.78
N LYS A 29 -3.30 -5.20 14.73
CA LYS A 29 -3.75 -3.90 15.26
C LYS A 29 -3.64 -3.78 16.79
N LYS A 30 -3.71 -4.89 17.55
CA LYS A 30 -3.51 -4.85 19.01
C LYS A 30 -2.05 -4.69 19.37
N PHE A 31 -1.16 -5.45 18.73
CA PHE A 31 0.28 -5.36 18.94
C PHE A 31 0.88 -4.05 18.41
N ARG A 32 0.22 -3.41 17.43
CA ARG A 32 0.50 -2.02 16.97
C ARG A 32 0.55 -0.98 18.09
N ASN A 33 -0.25 -1.15 19.16
CA ASN A 33 -0.41 -0.14 20.22
C ASN A 33 0.44 -0.41 21.48
N GLN A 34 1.20 -1.50 21.51
CA GLN A 34 2.03 -1.89 22.66
C GLN A 34 3.51 -1.65 22.36
N VAL A 35 3.94 -0.39 22.36
CA VAL A 35 5.35 -0.03 22.12
C VAL A 35 6.12 -0.03 23.45
N GLY A 36 7.25 -0.76 23.52
CA GLY A 36 8.16 -0.64 24.67
C GLY A 36 9.36 -1.59 24.80
N ARG A 37 9.52 -2.66 24.00
CA ARG A 37 10.68 -3.57 24.13
C ARG A 37 11.69 -3.46 22.98
N LYS A 38 12.97 -3.36 23.34
CA LYS A 38 14.14 -3.13 22.47
C LYS A 38 14.38 -4.23 21.41
N GLU A 39 13.81 -5.41 21.58
CA GLU A 39 14.06 -6.61 20.78
C GLU A 39 13.24 -6.65 19.48
N ASP A 40 12.22 -5.81 19.35
CA ASP A 40 11.27 -5.87 18.24
C ASP A 40 11.69 -4.99 17.06
N VAL A 41 12.61 -5.50 16.24
CA VAL A 41 13.16 -4.82 15.05
C VAL A 41 12.07 -4.52 14.01
N SER A 42 11.02 -5.35 13.97
CA SER A 42 9.87 -5.26 13.06
C SER A 42 9.01 -4.01 13.28
N PHE A 43 9.09 -3.38 14.46
CA PHE A 43 8.25 -2.24 14.87
C PHE A 43 9.05 -0.94 15.04
N ARG A 44 10.36 -0.92 14.74
CA ARG A 44 11.25 0.25 14.94
C ARG A 44 10.96 1.45 14.05
N ARG A 45 10.12 1.30 13.02
CA ARG A 45 9.57 2.46 12.32
C ARG A 45 8.22 2.72 12.92
N GLU A 46 8.12 3.81 13.68
CA GLU A 46 6.87 4.55 13.84
C GLU A 46 6.21 4.63 12.47
N ALA A 47 5.28 3.73 12.22
CA ALA A 47 4.44 3.78 11.05
C ALA A 47 3.05 3.82 11.63
N ASP A 48 2.54 5.04 11.77
CA ASP A 48 1.11 5.27 11.65
C ASP A 48 0.73 4.71 10.29
N LEU A 49 0.39 3.42 10.28
CA LEU A 49 0.06 2.70 9.05
C LEU A 49 -1.28 3.24 8.58
N THR A 50 -1.24 4.21 7.68
CA THR A 50 -2.43 4.79 7.05
C THR A 50 -3.05 3.76 6.11
N ASP A 51 -4.38 3.70 6.10
CA ASP A 51 -5.10 2.87 5.15
C ASP A 51 -4.77 3.25 3.69
N VAL A 52 -4.87 2.25 2.81
CA VAL A 52 -4.52 2.34 1.39
C VAL A 52 -5.34 3.42 0.67
N ASP A 53 -6.65 3.44 0.90
CA ASP A 53 -7.56 4.31 0.15
C ASP A 53 -7.31 5.80 0.42
N PRO A 54 -7.16 6.27 1.67
CA PRO A 54 -6.73 7.63 1.95
C PRO A 54 -5.42 8.03 1.27
N ILE A 55 -4.41 7.15 1.28
CA ILE A 55 -3.12 7.39 0.60
C ILE A 55 -3.35 7.60 -0.90
N LEU A 56 -4.08 6.69 -1.55
CA LEU A 56 -4.36 6.77 -2.99
C LEU A 56 -5.14 8.04 -3.34
N ARG A 57 -6.11 8.45 -2.53
CA ARG A 57 -6.87 9.71 -2.73
C ARG A 57 -5.98 10.94 -2.66
N VAL A 58 -5.04 11.01 -1.70
CA VAL A 58 -4.10 12.14 -1.60
C VAL A 58 -3.21 12.20 -2.85
N VAL A 59 -2.67 11.07 -3.29
CA VAL A 59 -1.82 11.02 -4.49
C VAL A 59 -2.61 11.39 -5.74
N ALA A 60 -3.80 10.81 -5.93
CA ALA A 60 -4.68 11.07 -7.05
C ALA A 60 -5.00 12.56 -7.17
N LYS A 61 -5.41 13.19 -6.05
CA LYS A 61 -5.67 14.63 -5.98
C LYS A 61 -4.44 15.48 -6.35
N ALA A 62 -3.25 15.11 -5.85
CA ALA A 62 -2.03 15.86 -6.12
C ALA A 62 -1.59 15.81 -7.59
N TYR A 63 -1.95 14.74 -8.31
CA TYR A 63 -1.65 14.55 -9.73
C TYR A 63 -2.83 14.84 -10.67
N ARG A 64 -3.99 15.25 -10.11
CA ARG A 64 -5.23 15.51 -10.86
C ARG A 64 -5.66 14.31 -11.72
N VAL A 65 -5.56 13.12 -11.16
CA VAL A 65 -6.02 11.85 -11.76
C VAL A 65 -7.05 11.21 -10.82
N SER A 66 -7.79 10.22 -11.30
CA SER A 66 -8.66 9.40 -10.45
C SER A 66 -7.85 8.36 -9.65
N VAL A 67 -8.48 7.69 -8.69
CA VAL A 67 -7.83 6.57 -7.98
C VAL A 67 -7.73 5.35 -8.90
N GLU A 68 -8.72 5.18 -9.78
CA GLU A 68 -8.81 4.14 -10.79
C GLU A 68 -7.67 4.26 -11.81
N ASP A 69 -7.31 5.48 -12.19
CA ASP A 69 -6.12 5.77 -12.99
C ASP A 69 -4.86 5.24 -12.30
N LEU A 70 -4.72 5.39 -10.99
CA LEU A 70 -3.53 4.87 -10.30
C LEU A 70 -3.41 3.34 -10.39
N LYS A 71 -4.54 2.64 -10.53
CA LYS A 71 -4.64 1.18 -10.65
C LYS A 71 -4.51 0.69 -12.09
N SER A 72 -4.62 1.58 -13.08
CA SER A 72 -4.52 1.28 -14.50
C SER A 72 -3.22 1.81 -15.11
N ARG A 73 -2.92 1.44 -16.36
CA ARG A 73 -1.63 1.79 -16.98
C ARG A 73 -1.58 3.26 -17.40
N LEU A 74 -0.91 4.11 -16.62
CA LEU A 74 -0.48 5.45 -17.06
C LEU A 74 0.97 5.50 -17.53
N TYR A 75 1.17 6.17 -18.66
CA TYR A 75 2.49 6.49 -19.23
C TYR A 75 2.89 7.94 -18.92
N GLY A 76 4.20 8.21 -18.88
CA GLY A 76 4.74 9.56 -18.72
C GLY A 76 4.60 10.18 -17.32
N SER A 77 3.58 9.80 -16.55
CA SER A 77 3.31 10.38 -15.23
C SER A 77 4.13 9.78 -14.09
N LEU A 78 4.34 10.58 -13.03
CA LEU A 78 4.89 10.14 -11.74
C LEU A 78 3.82 9.67 -10.74
N ALA A 79 2.53 9.82 -11.06
CA ALA A 79 1.43 9.54 -10.13
C ALA A 79 1.50 8.13 -9.56
N ARG A 80 1.57 7.10 -10.42
CA ARG A 80 1.67 5.70 -10.01
C ARG A 80 3.00 5.35 -9.31
N PRO A 81 4.17 5.83 -9.79
CA PRO A 81 5.41 5.63 -9.04
C PRO A 81 5.39 6.22 -7.64
N VAL A 82 4.83 7.42 -7.49
CA VAL A 82 4.69 8.09 -6.19
C VAL A 82 3.68 7.36 -5.30
N ALA A 83 2.55 6.89 -5.85
CA ALA A 83 1.61 6.04 -5.13
C ALA A 83 2.30 4.81 -4.55
N ALA A 84 3.11 4.11 -5.35
CA ALA A 84 3.84 2.93 -4.89
C ALA A 84 4.82 3.26 -3.74
N ARG A 85 5.53 4.39 -3.84
CA ARG A 85 6.39 4.87 -2.75
C ARG A 85 5.62 5.16 -1.48
N MET A 86 4.45 5.82 -1.59
CA MET A 86 3.64 6.18 -0.44
C MET A 86 3.01 4.95 0.23
N LEU A 87 2.53 3.97 -0.54
CA LEU A 87 2.03 2.71 0.02
C LEU A 87 3.12 1.95 0.78
N CYS A 88 4.32 1.82 0.20
CA CYS A 88 5.42 1.15 0.89
C CYS A 88 5.88 1.90 2.14
N LYS A 89 5.77 3.24 2.16
CA LYS A 89 6.24 4.07 3.28
C LYS A 89 5.21 4.18 4.41
N HIS A 90 3.96 4.45 4.06
CA HIS A 90 2.91 4.84 5.00
C HIS A 90 1.87 3.75 5.22
N ALA A 91 1.67 2.80 4.30
CA ALA A 91 0.81 1.63 4.52
C ALA A 91 1.60 0.38 4.93
N GLY A 92 2.94 0.48 5.05
CA GLY A 92 3.80 -0.65 5.43
C GLY A 92 3.83 -1.79 4.42
N MET A 93 3.31 -1.56 3.21
CA MET A 93 3.21 -2.58 2.19
C MET A 93 4.58 -2.97 1.66
N ASN A 94 4.76 -4.26 1.39
CA ASN A 94 5.86 -4.70 0.54
C ASN A 94 5.57 -4.37 -0.94
N GLN A 95 6.60 -4.48 -1.78
CA GLN A 95 6.51 -4.13 -3.20
C GLN A 95 5.52 -5.02 -3.97
N ARG A 96 5.30 -6.27 -3.54
CA ARG A 96 4.36 -7.18 -4.19
C ARG A 96 2.92 -6.76 -3.90
N GLU A 97 2.61 -6.42 -2.66
CA GLU A 97 1.30 -5.91 -2.24
C GLU A 97 0.97 -4.59 -2.93
N ALA A 98 1.89 -3.62 -2.89
CA ALA A 98 1.73 -2.36 -3.63
C ALA A 98 1.58 -2.60 -5.14
N GLY A 99 2.25 -3.64 -5.67
CA GLY A 99 2.14 -4.09 -7.05
C GLY A 99 0.75 -4.60 -7.42
N GLN A 100 0.11 -5.35 -6.53
CA GLN A 100 -1.26 -5.84 -6.68
C GLN A 100 -2.27 -4.70 -6.61
N VAL A 101 -2.15 -3.82 -5.61
CA VAL A 101 -3.06 -2.66 -5.43
C VAL A 101 -3.04 -1.74 -6.66
N LEU A 102 -1.86 -1.48 -7.21
CA LEU A 102 -1.68 -0.55 -8.33
C LEU A 102 -1.78 -1.20 -9.71
N GLY A 103 -2.05 -2.51 -9.81
CA GLY A 103 -2.19 -3.19 -11.10
C GLY A 103 -0.88 -3.30 -11.90
N TYR A 104 0.28 -3.38 -11.23
CA TYR A 104 1.57 -3.65 -11.89
C TYR A 104 1.83 -5.15 -12.09
N GLY A 105 1.16 -6.01 -11.33
CA GLY A 105 1.29 -7.47 -11.38
C GLY A 105 2.51 -8.03 -10.65
N THR A 106 3.63 -7.28 -10.53
CA THR A 106 4.85 -7.78 -9.87
C THR A 106 5.53 -6.75 -8.96
N GLY A 107 6.26 -7.25 -7.95
CA GLY A 107 7.10 -6.40 -7.09
C GLY A 107 8.30 -5.80 -7.82
N ALA A 108 8.86 -6.51 -8.80
CA ALA A 108 9.97 -6.00 -9.63
C ALA A 108 9.56 -4.73 -10.40
N SER A 109 8.34 -4.69 -10.93
CA SER A 109 7.77 -3.48 -11.54
C SER A 109 7.75 -2.32 -10.54
N VAL A 110 7.33 -2.56 -9.29
CA VAL A 110 7.34 -1.54 -8.23
C VAL A 110 8.77 -1.06 -7.93
N SER A 111 9.75 -1.97 -7.83
CA SER A 111 11.17 -1.58 -7.65
C SER A 111 11.65 -0.59 -8.71
N MET A 112 11.31 -0.84 -9.99
CA MET A 112 11.64 0.06 -11.09
C MET A 112 10.95 1.43 -10.95
N GLN A 113 9.69 1.45 -10.49
CA GLN A 113 9.00 2.70 -10.21
C GLN A 113 9.64 3.48 -9.07
N LEU A 114 10.05 2.81 -7.98
CA LEU A 114 10.73 3.46 -6.86
C LEU A 114 12.08 4.04 -7.28
N LYS A 115 12.83 3.33 -8.13
CA LYS A 115 14.06 3.85 -8.75
C LYS A 115 13.77 5.10 -9.57
N ARG A 116 12.71 5.09 -10.39
CA ARG A 116 12.27 6.25 -11.18
C ARG A 116 11.95 7.46 -10.30
N VAL A 117 11.18 7.29 -9.22
CA VAL A 117 10.90 8.39 -8.26
C VAL A 117 12.20 8.94 -7.69
N ARG A 118 13.12 8.07 -7.25
CA ARG A 118 14.39 8.49 -6.64
C ARG A 118 15.24 9.32 -7.61
N THR A 119 15.32 8.91 -8.86
CA THR A 119 16.03 9.67 -9.90
C THR A 119 15.36 11.02 -10.16
N GLU A 120 14.03 11.02 -10.28
CA GLU A 120 13.29 12.24 -10.63
C GLU A 120 13.34 13.29 -9.51
N ILE A 121 13.17 12.89 -8.24
CA ILE A 121 13.28 13.84 -7.12
C ILE A 121 14.70 14.41 -6.97
N LYS A 122 15.74 13.67 -7.40
CA LYS A 122 17.13 14.14 -7.37
C LYS A 122 17.37 15.22 -8.42
N ASN A 123 16.79 15.04 -9.60
CA ASN A 123 17.05 15.89 -10.77
C ASN A 123 16.03 17.04 -10.92
N ASN A 124 14.87 16.94 -10.26
CA ASN A 124 13.76 17.86 -10.46
C ASN A 124 13.24 18.40 -9.12
N LYS A 125 13.55 19.68 -8.83
CA LYS A 125 13.12 20.37 -7.61
C LYS A 125 11.59 20.44 -7.47
N LYS A 126 10.84 20.53 -8.59
CA LYS A 126 9.37 20.54 -8.56
C LYS A 126 8.83 19.19 -8.14
N ALA A 127 9.38 18.10 -8.70
CA ALA A 127 9.01 16.73 -8.30
C ALA A 127 9.34 16.47 -6.83
N PHE A 128 10.52 16.91 -6.35
CA PHE A 128 10.89 16.81 -4.94
C PHE A 128 9.87 17.50 -4.02
N ARG A 129 9.53 18.76 -4.29
CA ARG A 129 8.57 19.52 -3.49
C ARG A 129 7.19 18.87 -3.49
N GLN A 130 6.70 18.43 -4.64
CA GLN A 130 5.40 17.78 -4.76
C GLN A 130 5.36 16.47 -3.96
N VAL A 131 6.40 15.63 -4.06
CA VAL A 131 6.48 14.39 -3.28
C VAL A 131 6.58 14.66 -1.78
N ALA A 132 7.36 15.66 -1.36
CA ALA A 132 7.46 16.05 0.05
C ALA A 132 6.12 16.58 0.60
N GLN A 133 5.35 17.31 -0.21
CA GLN A 133 4.04 17.80 0.21
C GLN A 133 3.01 16.67 0.33
N ILE A 134 3.02 15.71 -0.60
CA ILE A 134 2.20 14.50 -0.51
C ILE A 134 2.55 13.72 0.76
N ASP A 135 3.85 13.53 1.02
CA ASP A 135 4.36 12.80 2.18
C ASP A 135 3.88 13.42 3.50
N LYS A 136 4.01 14.75 3.65
CA LYS A 136 3.50 15.49 4.82
C LYS A 136 1.99 15.38 4.95
N ARG A 137 1.26 15.43 3.83
CA ARG A 137 -0.20 15.34 3.86
C ARG A 137 -0.68 13.96 4.30
N ILE A 138 0.02 12.89 3.92
CA ILE A 138 -0.30 11.53 4.34
C ILE A 138 0.03 11.32 5.81
N ALA A 139 1.17 11.82 6.27
CA ALA A 139 1.57 11.75 7.68
C ALA A 139 0.66 12.53 8.65
N THR A 140 -0.37 13.23 8.15
CA THR A 140 -1.35 13.98 8.94
C THR A 140 -2.78 13.48 8.73
N LEU A 141 -2.94 12.32 8.07
CA LEU A 141 -4.22 11.60 7.94
C LEU A 141 -4.51 10.81 9.20
#